data_AF-A0A8T4YNV4-F1
#
_entry.id   AF-A0A8T4YNV4-F1
#
_cell.length_a   1.000
_cell.length_b   1.000
_cell.length_c   1.000
_cell.angle_alpha   90.00
_cell.angle_beta   90.00
_cell.angle_gamma   90.00
#
_symmetry.space_group_name_H-M   'P 1'
#
loop_
_entity.id
_entity.type
_entity.pdbx_description
1 polymer ?
#
loop_
_entity_poly.entity_id
_entity_poly.type
_entity_poly.pdbx_seq_one_letter_code
_entity_poly.pdbx_strand_id
1 'polypeptide(L)' 'MGITFVGIGLGPRRHITEAAIESIKAADMVFLDTYTGTLPNETVEFLRTISRHLILADRYLLEDG' A
#
# COMPACT_ATOMS: atom_id res chain seq x y z
N MET A 1 -19.33 1.79 -2.97
CA MET A 1 -18.28 2.60 -2.34
C MET A 1 -17.91 1.90 -1.05
N GLY A 2 -16.64 1.53 -0.87
CA GLY A 2 -16.19 0.73 0.28
C GLY A 2 -14.72 0.98 0.58
N ILE A 3 -14.32 0.68 1.82
CA ILE A 3 -12.94 0.78 2.28
C ILE A 3 -12.48 -0.62 2.66
N THR A 4 -11.29 -1.00 2.22
CA THR A 4 -10.68 -2.28 2.52
C THR A 4 -9.32 -2.05 3.18
N PHE A 5 -9.10 -2.64 4.35
CA PHE A 5 -7.79 -2.67 4.98
C PHE A 5 -7.02 -3.90 4.51
N VAL A 6 -5.82 -3.69 3.97
CA VAL A 6 -4.99 -4.75 3.37
C VAL A 6 -3.65 -4.82 4.09
N GLY A 7 -3.35 -5.97 4.70
CA GLY A 7 -2.02 -6.25 5.22
C GLY A 7 -1.08 -6.73 4.11
N ILE A 8 0.09 -6.10 4.00
CA ILE A 8 1.11 -6.42 2.96
C ILE A 8 2.39 -7.06 3.53
N GLY A 9 2.43 -7.29 4.85
CA GLY A 9 3.61 -7.79 5.55
C GLY A 9 4.71 -6.73 5.73
N LEU A 10 5.86 -7.15 6.27
CA LEU A 10 6.97 -6.25 6.66
C LEU A 10 8.20 -6.39 5.75
N GLY A 11 8.06 -7.06 4.60
CA GLY A 11 9.21 -7.57 3.85
C GLY A 11 9.11 -7.40 2.34
N PRO A 12 9.91 -8.16 1.57
CA PRO A 12 9.90 -8.09 0.12
C PRO A 12 8.53 -8.50 -0.44
N ARG A 13 8.22 -8.05 -1.67
CA ARG A 13 6.93 -8.27 -2.34
C ARG A 13 6.39 -9.71 -2.30
N ARG A 14 7.27 -10.72 -2.20
CA ARG A 14 6.89 -12.15 -2.08
C ARG A 14 6.13 -12.49 -0.79
N HIS A 15 6.12 -11.60 0.20
CA HIS A 15 5.35 -11.77 1.43
C HIS A 15 3.91 -11.26 1.28
N ILE A 16 3.59 -10.54 0.20
CA ILE A 16 2.24 -10.06 -0.08
C ILE A 16 1.41 -11.24 -0.60
N THR A 17 0.24 -11.46 -0.01
CA THR A 17 -0.67 -12.52 -0.46
C THR A 17 -1.30 -12.16 -1.81
N GLU A 18 -1.67 -13.18 -2.59
CA GLU A 18 -2.36 -12.97 -3.86
C GLU A 18 -3.68 -12.19 -3.68
N ALA A 19 -4.44 -12.49 -2.63
CA ALA A 19 -5.68 -11.77 -2.32
C ALA A 19 -5.45 -10.27 -2.03
N ALA A 20 -4.34 -9.92 -1.37
CA ALA A 20 -3.95 -8.53 -1.16
C ALA A 20 -3.61 -7.84 -2.48
N ILE A 21 -2.85 -8.51 -3.36
CA ILE A 21 -2.51 -7.99 -4.69
C ILE A 21 -3.76 -7.71 -5.51
N GLU A 22 -4.71 -8.65 -5.54
CA GLU A 22 -5.96 -8.48 -6.29
C GLU A 22 -6.83 -7.36 -5.70
N SER A 23 -6.87 -7.22 -4.37
CA SER A 23 -7.57 -6.11 -3.71
C SER A 23 -6.97 -4.75 -4.07
N ILE A 24 -5.63 -4.65 -4.14
CA ILE A 24 -4.91 -3.42 -4.49
C ILE A 24 -5.15 -3.04 -5.96
N LYS A 25 -5.13 -4.01 -6.88
CA LYS A 25 -5.39 -3.77 -8.31
C LYS A 25 -6.83 -3.33 -8.58
N ALA A 26 -7.79 -3.83 -7.81
CA ALA A 26 -9.21 -3.53 -7.98
C ALA A 26 -9.62 -2.19 -7.37
N ALA A 27 -8.79 -1.60 -6.51
CA ALA A 27 -9.09 -0.35 -5.82
C ALA A 27 -8.94 0.87 -6.75
N ASP A 28 -9.89 1.80 -6.67
CA ASP A 28 -9.82 3.07 -7.39
C ASP A 28 -8.65 3.95 -6.89
N MET A 29 -8.35 3.86 -5.58
CA MET A 29 -7.30 4.62 -4.91
C MET A 29 -6.71 3.79 -3.76
N VAL A 30 -5.39 3.86 -3.59
CA VAL A 30 -4.63 3.09 -2.59
C VAL A 30 -3.81 4.05 -1.74
N PHE A 31 -4.02 4.02 -0.43
CA PHE A 31 -3.18 4.71 0.54
C PHE A 31 -2.23 3.71 1.18
N LEU A 32 -0.94 4.01 1.15
CA LEU A 32 0.08 3.23 1.82
C LEU A 32 0.58 4.02 3.04
N ASP A 33 0.27 3.52 4.23
CA ASP A 33 0.85 4.02 5.48
C ASP A 33 2.36 3.75 5.47
N THR A 34 3.15 4.82 5.40
CA THR A 34 4.61 4.78 5.50
C THR A 34 5.12 5.30 6.85
N TYR A 35 4.22 5.67 7.75
CA TYR A 35 4.54 6.19 9.07
C TYR A 35 4.75 5.07 10.08
N THR A 36 3.88 4.06 10.08
CA THR A 36 3.88 3.01 11.12
C THR A 36 4.78 1.82 10.81
N GLY A 37 5.35 1.74 9.60
CA GLY A 37 6.25 0.65 9.20
C GLY A 37 7.15 1.00 8.03
N THR A 38 8.33 0.38 7.98
CA THR A 38 9.27 0.47 6.86
C THR A 38 9.09 -0.71 5.92
N LEU A 39 8.88 -0.42 4.64
CA LEU A 39 8.89 -1.39 3.56
C LEU A 39 10.17 -1.25 2.74
N PRO A 40 10.69 -2.35 2.18
CA PRO A 40 11.75 -2.27 1.18
C PRO A 40 11.31 -1.41 -0.01
N ASN A 41 12.21 -0.58 -0.54
CA ASN A 41 11.93 0.28 -1.71
C ASN A 41 11.40 -0.53 -2.89
N GLU A 42 11.93 -1.73 -3.14
CA GLU A 42 11.46 -2.63 -4.20
C GLU A 42 9.98 -3.04 -4.06
N THR A 43 9.47 -3.11 -2.82
CA THR A 43 8.07 -3.44 -2.55
C THR A 43 7.19 -2.24 -2.85
N VAL A 44 7.61 -1.04 -2.47
CA VAL A 44 6.90 0.20 -2.79
C VAL A 44 6.83 0.40 -4.31
N GLU A 45 7.95 0.20 -5.02
CA GLU A 45 7.97 0.27 -6.48
C GLU A 45 7.05 -0.78 -7.12
N PHE A 46 7.04 -2.01 -6.61
CA PHE A 46 6.07 -3.01 -7.05
C PHE A 46 4.62 -2.55 -6.87
N LEU A 47 4.27 -1.96 -5.71
CA LEU A 47 2.92 -1.43 -5.45
C LEU A 47 2.54 -0.33 -6.45
N ARG A 48 3.49 0.53 -6.84
CA ARG A 48 3.28 1.54 -7.89
C ARG A 48 2.99 0.94 -9.26
N THR A 49 3.49 -0.27 -9.56
CA THR A 49 3.21 -0.93 -10.84
C THR A 49 1.82 -1.57 -10.90
N ILE A 50 1.23 -1.93 -9.76
CA ILE A 50 -0.06 -2.62 -9.70
C ILE A 50 -1.24 -1.72 -9.32
N SER A 51 -0.97 -0.51 -8.80
CA SER A 51 -1.98 0.51 -8.50
C SER A 51 -1.77 1.74 -9.35
N ARG A 52 -2.84 2.23 -9.99
CA ARG A 52 -2.82 3.49 -10.77
C ARG A 52 -2.70 4.73 -9.89
N HIS A 53 -3.24 4.68 -8.68
CA HIS A 53 -3.34 5.81 -7.77
C HIS A 53 -2.84 5.39 -6.38
N LEU A 54 -1.52 5.27 -6.24
CA LEU A 54 -0.85 5.02 -4.97
C LEU A 54 -0.44 6.34 -4.31
N ILE A 55 -1.03 6.62 -3.15
CA ILE A 55 -0.70 7.76 -2.29
C ILE A 55 0.11 7.23 -1.11
N LEU A 56 1.32 7.77 -0.92
CA LEU A 56 2.09 7.51 0.30
C LEU A 56 1.53 8.41 1.40
N ALA A 57 0.89 7.80 2.39
CA ALA A 57 0.38 8.48 3.55
C ALA A 57 1.50 8.53 4.60
N ASP A 58 2.29 9.60 4.54
CA ASP A 58 3.30 9.89 5.55
C ASP A 58 2.66 10.47 6.81
N ARG A 59 3.49 10.73 7.82
CA ARG A 59 3.04 11.27 9.10
C ARG A 59 2.25 12.57 8.94
N TYR A 60 2.68 13.47 8.06
CA TYR A 60 2.04 14.77 7.89
C TYR A 60 0.62 14.60 7.33
N LEU A 61 0.46 13.75 6.31
CA LEU A 61 -0.86 13.46 5.76
C LEU A 61 -1.78 12.75 6.76
N LEU A 62 -1.23 11.95 7.66
CA LEU A 62 -2.00 11.18 8.64
C LEU A 62 -2.35 11.98 9.92
N GLU A 63 -1.47 12.86 10.38
CA GLU A 63 -1.60 13.58 11.65
C GLU A 63 -2.00 15.05 11.49
N ASP A 64 -1.51 15.74 10.45
CA ASP A 64 -1.57 17.21 10.37
C ASP A 64 -2.59 17.76 9.36
N GLY A 65 -2.95 16.99 8.31
CA GLY A 65 -4.06 17.30 7.39
C GLY A 65 -3.77 18.37 6.34
#